data_AF-A0A392M3L3-F1
#
_entry.id   AF-A0A392M3L3-F1
#
_cell.length_a   1.000
_cell.length_b   1.000
_cell.length_c   1.000
_cell.angle_alpha   90.00
_cell.angle_beta   90.00
_cell.angle_gamma   90.00
#
_symmetry.space_group_name_H-M   'P 1'
#
loop_
_entity.id
_entity.type
_entity.pdbx_description
1 polymer ?
#
loop_
_entity_poly.entity_id
_entity_poly.type
_entity_poly.pdbx_seq_one_letter_code
_entity_poly.pdbx_strand_id
1 'polypeptide(L)' 'TQNFVCKLLDRNHGAVWTTTSPPSGPLSLRMLFSTEDGDDTWVVPVNNIPEDWKAGETYDSGVQVDQ' A
#
# COMPACT_ATOMS: atom_id res chain seq x y z
N THR A 1 -15.30 -0.93 -15.31
CA THR A 1 -13.97 -1.09 -14.71
C THR A 1 -13.52 0.28 -14.24
N GLN A 2 -13.39 0.51 -12.93
CA GLN A 2 -12.83 1.78 -12.43
C GLN A 2 -11.33 1.80 -12.74
N ASN A 3 -10.86 2.86 -13.40
CA ASN A 3 -9.46 3.01 -13.78
C ASN A 3 -8.76 3.77 -12.63
N PHE A 4 -8.16 3.03 -11.71
CA PHE A 4 -7.42 3.63 -10.60
C PHE A 4 -6.04 4.06 -11.09
N VAL A 5 -5.74 5.36 -10.98
CA VAL A 5 -4.38 5.86 -11.21
C VAL A 5 -3.53 5.45 -10.00
N CYS A 6 -2.84 4.33 -10.10
CA CYS A 6 -1.85 3.93 -9.09
C CYS A 6 -0.68 4.91 -9.12
N LYS A 7 -0.39 5.53 -7.98
CA LYS A 7 0.82 6.34 -7.79
C LYS A 7 1.89 5.50 -7.13
N LEU A 8 3.09 5.48 -7.71
CA LEU A 8 4.24 4.79 -7.12
C LEU A 8 4.66 5.53 -5.84
N LEU A 9 5.00 4.77 -4.81
CA LEU A 9 5.54 5.32 -3.56
C LEU A 9 7.06 5.20 -3.55
N ASP A 10 7.74 6.22 -3.03
CA ASP A 10 9.18 6.24 -2.86
C ASP A 10 9.55 5.56 -1.53
N ARG A 11 10.41 4.53 -1.57
CA ARG A 11 10.96 3.91 -0.37
C ARG A 11 12.03 4.82 0.23
N ASN A 12 11.75 5.44 1.38
CA ASN A 12 12.62 6.45 1.96
C ASN A 12 13.59 5.86 2.99
N HIS A 13 13.07 5.19 4.03
CA HIS A 13 13.88 4.62 5.12
C HIS A 13 13.31 3.27 5.58
N GLY A 14 14.11 2.20 5.51
CA GLY A 14 13.68 0.88 5.99
C GLY A 14 12.36 0.41 5.34
N ALA A 15 11.31 0.25 6.14
CA ALA A 15 9.95 -0.08 5.73
C ALA A 15 9.02 1.15 5.74
N VAL A 16 9.51 2.31 5.27
CA VAL A 16 8.73 3.55 5.13
C VAL A 16 8.67 3.95 3.65
N TRP A 17 7.46 4.18 3.17
CA TRP A 17 7.16 4.65 1.82
C TRP A 17 6.48 6.01 1.86
N THR A 18 6.82 6.89 0.92
CA THR A 18 6.32 8.27 0.87
C THR A 18 5.78 8.63 -0.51
N THR A 19 4.81 9.53 -0.57
CA THR A 19 4.37 10.18 -1.81
C THR A 19 3.96 11.61 -1.50
N THR A 20 4.26 12.53 -2.41
CA THR A 20 3.63 13.85 -2.42
C THR A 20 2.28 13.75 -3.12
N SER A 21 1.28 14.57 -2.76
CA SER A 21 -0.03 14.62 -3.44
C SER A 21 -0.63 13.22 -3.73
N PRO A 22 -1.04 12.46 -2.70
CA PRO A 22 -1.71 11.17 -2.89
C PRO A 22 -3.04 11.36 -3.64
N PRO A 23 -3.60 10.30 -4.24
CA PRO A 23 -4.96 10.33 -4.78
C PRO A 23 -5.99 10.80 -3.75
N SER A 24 -7.10 11.39 -4.20
CA SER A 24 -8.22 11.77 -3.32
C SER A 24 -9.12 10.57 -2.98
N GLY A 25 -9.82 10.65 -1.84
CA GLY A 25 -10.71 9.60 -1.35
C GLY A 25 -9.99 8.53 -0.52
N PRO A 26 -10.68 7.42 -0.21
CA PRO A 26 -10.06 6.28 0.47
C PRO A 26 -8.89 5.72 -0.34
N LEU A 27 -7.76 5.47 0.32
CA LEU A 27 -6.55 5.01 -0.34
C LEU A 27 -6.48 3.48 -0.32
N SER A 28 -6.34 2.89 -1.50
CA SER A 28 -5.98 1.48 -1.66
C SER A 28 -4.47 1.37 -1.89
N LEU A 29 -3.87 0.30 -1.38
CA LEU A 29 -2.45 -0.01 -1.55
C LEU A 29 -2.27 -1.24 -2.44
N ARG A 30 -1.14 -1.32 -3.13
CA ARG A 30 -0.69 -2.52 -3.82
C ARG A 30 0.80 -2.70 -3.57
N MET A 31 1.16 -3.86 -3.01
CA MET A 31 2.50 -4.16 -2.53
C MET A 31 3.09 -5.31 -3.33
N LEU A 32 4.37 -5.22 -3.67
CA LEU A 32 5.13 -6.30 -4.29
C LEU A 32 5.96 -6.99 -3.21
N PHE A 33 5.77 -8.29 -3.06
CA PHE A 33 6.57 -9.15 -2.20
C PHE A 33 7.52 -9.96 -3.06
N SER A 34 8.81 -9.86 -2.78
CA SER A 34 9.87 -10.60 -3.45
C SER A 34 10.49 -11.58 -2.46
N THR A 35 10.60 -12.85 -2.85
CA THR A 35 11.25 -13.90 -2.07
C THR A 35 12.73 -14.04 -2.44
N GLU A 36 13.52 -14.73 -1.61
CA GLU A 36 14.95 -14.98 -1.90
C GLU A 36 15.13 -15.84 -3.16
N ASP A 37 14.16 -16.69 -3.46
CA ASP A 37 14.13 -17.55 -4.65
C ASP A 37 13.77 -16.78 -5.93
N GLY A 38 13.44 -15.49 -5.82
CA GLY A 38 13.15 -14.60 -6.95
C GLY A 38 11.68 -14.57 -7.38
N ASP A 39 10.78 -15.20 -6.62
CA ASP A 39 9.35 -15.13 -6.89
C ASP A 39 8.77 -13.80 -6.40
N ASP A 40 8.07 -13.11 -7.31
CA ASP A 40 7.41 -11.82 -7.09
C ASP A 40 5.89 -12.00 -7.05
N THR A 41 5.26 -11.60 -5.94
CA THR A 41 3.81 -11.65 -5.75
C THR A 41 3.23 -10.28 -5.43
N TRP A 42 2.20 -9.88 -6.17
CA TRP A 42 1.43 -8.68 -5.88
C TRP A 42 0.31 -8.96 -4.88
N VAL A 43 0.24 -8.15 -3.84
CA VAL A 43 -0.81 -8.19 -2.82
C VAL A 43 -1.55 -6.86 -2.79
N VAL A 44 -2.88 -6.92 -2.81
CA VAL A 44 -3.78 -5.78 -2.61
C VAL A 44 -4.55 -6.04 -1.31
N PRO A 45 -4.38 -5.21 -0.27
CA PRO A 45 -5.14 -5.34 0.96
C PRO A 45 -6.64 -5.22 0.75
N VAL A 46 -7.40 -5.88 1.63
CA VAL A 46 -8.87 -5.83 1.62
C VAL A 46 -9.37 -4.48 2.15
N ASN A 47 -8.69 -3.94 3.17
CA ASN A 47 -9.07 -2.69 3.80
C ASN A 47 -8.34 -1.51 3.17
N ASN A 48 -9.10 -0.48 2.82
CA ASN A 48 -8.56 0.81 2.41
C ASN A 48 -8.24 1.67 3.64
N ILE A 49 -7.27 2.56 3.49
CA ILE A 49 -7.07 3.66 4.43
C ILE A 49 -8.23 4.66 4.21
N PRO A 50 -8.95 5.07 5.27
CA PRO A 50 -10.10 5.96 5.13
C PRO A 50 -9.67 7.34 4.61
N GLU A 51 -10.56 8.04 3.92
CA GLU A 51 -10.27 9.37 3.33
C GLU A 51 -9.79 10.40 4.37
N ASP A 52 -10.28 10.32 5.60
CA ASP A 52 -9.99 11.25 6.69
C ASP A 52 -8.87 10.76 7.62
N TRP A 53 -7.96 9.91 7.13
CA TRP A 53 -6.84 9.38 7.90
C TRP A 53 -6.02 10.46 8.61
N LYS A 54 -5.45 10.12 9.77
CA LYS A 54 -4.72 11.06 10.63
C LYS A 54 -3.27 10.64 10.78
N ALA A 55 -2.40 11.63 10.90
CA ALA A 55 -1.00 11.39 11.18
C ALA A 55 -0.83 10.70 12.54
N GLY A 56 -0.03 9.62 12.57
CA GLY A 56 0.24 8.84 13.78
C GLY A 56 -0.73 7.68 14.03
N GLU A 57 -1.85 7.61 13.31
CA GLU A 57 -2.81 6.51 13.42
C GLU A 57 -2.35 5.29 12.63
N THR A 58 -2.81 4.11 13.07
CA THR A 58 -2.53 2.83 12.41
C THR A 58 -3.82 2.27 11.81
N TYR A 59 -3.72 1.79 10.57
CA TYR A 59 -4.84 1.22 9.83
C TYR A 59 -4.54 -0.23 9.49
N ASP A 60 -5.39 -1.14 9.96
CA ASP A 60 -5.27 -2.58 9.68
C ASP A 60 -5.67 -2.88 8.23
N SER A 61 -4.73 -3.44 7.47
CA SER A 61 -4.86 -3.78 6.05
C SER A 61 -5.76 -5.00 5.81
N GLY A 62 -6.01 -5.82 6.84
CA GLY A 62 -6.84 -7.01 6.77
C GLY A 62 -6.22 -8.12 5.91
N VAL A 63 -4.91 -8.07 5.67
CA VAL A 63 -4.18 -9.10 4.91
C VAL A 63 -3.01 -9.63 5.74
N GLN A 64 -2.90 -10.95 5.77
CA GLN A 64 -1.73 -11.69 6.23
C GLN A 64 -1.10 -12.36 5.01
N VAL A 65 0.22 -12.30 4.91
CA VAL A 65 0.97 -13.03 3.88
C VAL A 65 1.72 -14.18 4.54
N ASP A 66 1.65 -15.35 3.91
CA ASP A 66 2.50 -16.48 4.27
C ASP A 66 3.80 -16.33 3.47
N GLN A 67 4.92 -16.21 4.19
CA GLN A 67 6.25 -16.07 3.62
C GLN A 67 7.05 -17.35 3.82
#